data_AF-X0VGS8-F1
#
_entry.id   AF-X0VGS8-F1
#
_cell.length_a   1.000
_cell.length_b   1.000
_cell.length_c   1.000
_cell.angle_alpha   90.00
_cell.angle_beta   90.00
_cell.angle_gamma   90.00
#
_symmetry.space_group_name_H-M   'P 1'
#
loop_
_entity.id
_entity.type
_entity.pdbx_description
1 polymer ?
#
loop_
_entity_poly.entity_id
_entity_poly.type
_entity_poly.pdbx_seq_one_letter_code
_entity_poly.pdbx_strand_id
1 'polypeptide(L)'
;MEDFLDIVWFKIIDFFHYVASLLDAVFAPLNALGPAFTIFTIALLTVIITKILTRTFKTRRYQELKKEFEHWYNIRQEALKCDDSEKAKLLSKNIDQAKLNQAYWDYFLEGFLISLVTRLLPVLSFFAYVNEAYKPENLMTLFGREYIFKFKGVNGEA
;
A
#
# COMPACT_ATOMS: atom_id res chain seq x y z
N MET A 1 -16.96 25.96 12.80
CA MET A 1 -16.74 24.73 11.99
C MET A 1 -15.30 24.71 11.49
N GLU A 2 -14.80 25.84 10.98
CA GLU A 2 -13.39 26.06 10.61
C GLU A 2 -12.44 25.78 11.79
N ASP A 3 -12.68 26.38 12.97
CA ASP A 3 -11.82 26.15 14.15
C ASP A 3 -11.66 24.67 14.54
N PHE A 4 -12.73 23.87 14.39
CA PHE A 4 -12.68 22.44 14.68
C PHE A 4 -11.83 21.70 13.64
N LEU A 5 -11.99 22.02 12.36
CA LEU A 5 -11.20 21.44 11.28
C LEU A 5 -9.73 21.82 11.42
N ASP A 6 -9.43 23.06 11.80
CA ASP A 6 -8.07 23.52 12.06
C ASP A 6 -7.43 22.76 13.23
N ILE A 7 -8.14 22.61 14.35
CA ILE A 7 -7.65 21.83 15.50
C ILE A 7 -7.34 20.37 15.09
N VAL A 8 -8.23 19.74 14.32
CA VAL A 8 -8.02 18.38 13.83
C VAL A 8 -6.82 18.33 12.89
N TRP A 9 -6.70 19.31 11.99
CA TRP A 9 -5.60 19.39 11.04
C TRP A 9 -4.24 19.56 11.72
N PHE A 10 -4.14 20.44 12.72
CA PHE A 10 -2.90 20.61 13.49
C PHE A 10 -2.51 19.34 14.24
N LYS A 11 -3.47 18.62 14.85
CA LYS A 11 -3.19 17.32 15.49
C LYS A 11 -2.66 16.27 14.52
N ILE A 12 -3.17 16.25 13.29
CA ILE A 12 -2.70 15.35 12.24
C ILE A 12 -1.26 15.72 11.86
N ILE A 13 -0.97 17.02 11.67
CA ILE A 13 0.37 17.52 11.37
C ILE A 13 1.36 17.14 12.48
N ASP A 14 1.02 17.39 13.74
CA ASP A 14 1.86 17.07 14.89
C ASP A 14 2.15 15.57 14.97
N PHE A 15 1.15 14.74 14.71
CA PHE A 15 1.32 13.29 14.64
C PHE A 15 2.33 12.89 13.55
N PHE A 16 2.24 13.46 12.35
CA PHE A 16 3.20 13.15 11.28
C PHE A 16 4.60 13.67 11.57
N HIS A 17 4.75 14.85 12.18
CA HIS A 17 6.05 15.34 12.64
C HIS A 17 6.68 14.43 13.70
N TYR A 18 5.88 13.94 14.64
CA TYR A 18 6.33 12.99 15.65
C TYR A 18 6.80 11.67 15.01
N VAL A 19 6.01 11.13 14.07
CA VAL A 19 6.38 9.91 13.33
C VAL A 19 7.67 10.12 12.53
N ALA A 20 7.81 11.24 11.83
CA ALA A 20 9.03 11.56 11.07
C ALA A 20 10.26 11.63 11.99
N SER A 21 10.14 12.31 13.15
CA SER A 21 11.23 12.42 14.13
C SER A 21 11.64 11.05 14.70
N LEU A 22 10.66 10.16 14.91
CA LEU A 22 10.93 8.79 15.32
C LEU A 22 11.69 8.02 14.24
N LEU A 23 11.28 8.15 12.97
CA LEU A 23 11.98 7.52 11.85
C LEU A 23 13.41 8.07 11.71
N ASP A 24 13.61 9.37 11.86
CA ASP A 24 14.94 9.98 11.85
C ASP A 24 15.84 9.40 12.95
N ALA A 25 15.32 9.23 14.16
CA ALA A 25 16.07 8.61 15.26
C ALA A 25 16.41 7.14 14.96
N VAL A 26 15.49 6.40 14.34
CA VAL A 26 15.69 4.99 13.96
C VAL A 26 16.73 4.84 12.85
N PHE A 27 16.74 5.75 11.87
CA PHE A 27 17.63 5.67 10.70
C PHE A 27 18.93 6.45 10.85
N ALA A 28 19.06 7.33 11.84
CA ALA A 28 20.29 8.08 12.11
C ALA A 28 21.56 7.22 12.15
N PRO A 29 21.57 6.01 12.77
CA PRO A 29 22.76 5.16 12.78
C PRO A 29 23.20 4.70 11.39
N LEU A 30 22.26 4.57 10.44
CA LEU A 30 22.55 4.16 9.06
C LEU A 30 23.18 5.28 8.24
N ASN A 31 23.03 6.55 8.65
CA ASN A 31 23.56 7.69 7.90
C ASN A 31 25.10 7.64 7.78
N ALA A 32 25.80 6.97 8.71
CA ALA A 32 27.23 6.73 8.61
C ALA A 32 27.65 5.93 7.34
N LEU A 33 26.72 5.15 6.75
CA LEU A 33 26.97 4.33 5.57
C LEU A 33 26.67 5.07 4.25
N GLY A 34 26.20 6.32 4.35
CA GLY A 34 25.88 7.18 3.21
C GLY A 34 24.42 7.08 2.73
N PRO A 35 23.94 8.10 1.99
CA PRO A 35 22.53 8.29 1.70
C PRO A 35 21.95 7.17 0.82
N ALA A 36 22.71 6.65 -0.13
CA ALA A 36 22.26 5.56 -1.00
C ALA A 36 21.96 4.28 -0.20
N PHE A 37 22.82 3.95 0.76
CA PHE A 37 22.64 2.77 1.61
C PHE A 37 21.45 2.94 2.56
N THR A 38 21.29 4.13 3.14
CA THR A 38 20.15 4.42 4.02
C THR A 38 18.83 4.32 3.27
N ILE A 39 18.71 4.96 2.11
CA ILE A 39 17.48 4.92 1.28
C ILE A 39 17.17 3.50 0.82
N PHE A 40 18.19 2.73 0.41
CA PHE A 40 18.01 1.33 0.06
C PHE A 40 17.46 0.51 1.24
N THR A 41 17.98 0.73 2.44
CA THR A 41 17.53 0.05 3.65
C THR A 41 16.08 0.42 3.98
N ILE A 42 15.71 1.70 3.88
CA ILE A 42 14.33 2.17 4.07
C ILE A 42 13.39 1.50 3.05
N ALA A 43 13.78 1.45 1.78
CA ALA A 43 12.98 0.80 0.74
C ALA A 43 12.77 -0.70 1.03
N LEU A 44 13.83 -1.41 1.42
CA LEU A 44 13.76 -2.83 1.78
C LEU A 44 12.85 -3.06 3.01
N LEU A 45 12.98 -2.22 4.03
CA LEU A 45 12.09 -2.27 5.21
C LEU A 45 10.65 -1.98 4.84
N THR A 46 10.39 -1.02 3.94
CA THR A 46 9.04 -0.72 3.43
C THR A 46 8.40 -1.97 2.79
N VAL A 47 9.16 -2.70 1.97
CA VAL A 47 8.69 -3.96 1.36
C VAL A 47 8.41 -5.04 2.42
N ILE A 48 9.26 -5.16 3.44
CA ILE A 48 9.05 -6.12 4.53
C ILE A 48 7.79 -5.76 5.32
N ILE A 49 7.65 -4.49 5.73
CA ILE A 49 6.51 -4.00 6.52
C ILE A 49 5.21 -4.20 5.74
N THR A 50 5.15 -3.78 4.48
CA THR A 50 3.97 -3.96 3.63
C THR A 50 3.61 -5.44 3.45
N LYS A 51 4.60 -6.32 3.27
CA LYS A 51 4.37 -7.77 3.18
C LYS A 51 3.81 -8.35 4.49
N ILE A 52 4.31 -7.91 5.64
CA ILE A 52 3.79 -8.31 6.95
C ILE A 52 2.37 -7.80 7.13
N LEU A 53 2.10 -6.52 6.85
CA LEU A 53 0.78 -5.91 6.97
C LEU A 53 -0.23 -6.64 6.08
N THR A 54 0.05 -6.82 4.78
CA THR A 54 -0.85 -7.54 3.88
C THR A 54 -1.08 -9.00 4.30
N ARG A 55 -0.11 -9.66 4.94
CA ARG A 55 -0.27 -11.04 5.41
C ARG A 55 -1.13 -11.12 6.66
N THR A 56 -0.94 -10.20 7.61
CA THR A 56 -1.55 -10.24 8.94
C THR A 56 -2.92 -9.57 8.97
N PHE A 57 -3.11 -8.48 8.22
CA PHE A 57 -4.40 -7.78 8.12
C PHE A 57 -5.31 -8.47 7.11
N LYS A 58 -5.94 -9.56 7.53
CA LYS A 58 -7.09 -10.16 6.85
C LYS A 58 -8.29 -10.13 7.80
N THR A 59 -9.29 -9.34 7.47
CA THR A 59 -10.51 -9.26 8.27
C THR A 59 -11.28 -10.58 8.20
N ARG A 60 -12.03 -10.91 9.26
CA ARG A 60 -12.93 -12.09 9.24
C ARG A 60 -13.95 -11.97 8.11
N ARG A 61 -14.51 -10.77 7.95
CA ARG A 61 -15.42 -10.41 6.86
C ARG A 61 -14.83 -10.71 5.48
N TYR A 62 -13.58 -10.32 5.22
CA TYR A 62 -12.91 -10.62 3.95
C TYR A 62 -12.84 -12.14 3.68
N GLN A 63 -12.57 -12.95 4.71
CA GLN A 63 -12.53 -14.41 4.57
C GLN A 63 -13.92 -15.01 4.31
N GLU A 64 -14.96 -14.46 4.93
CA GLU A 64 -16.35 -14.89 4.70
C GLU A 64 -16.82 -14.53 3.29
N LEU A 65 -16.59 -13.30 2.85
CA LEU A 65 -16.89 -12.84 1.48
C LEU A 65 -16.18 -13.67 0.42
N LYS A 66 -14.92 -14.06 0.68
CA LYS A 66 -14.17 -14.95 -0.21
C LYS A 66 -14.88 -16.30 -0.37
N LYS A 67 -15.31 -16.91 0.74
CA LYS A 67 -16.01 -18.20 0.71
C LYS A 67 -17.35 -18.09 -0.01
N GLU A 68 -18.10 -17.02 0.22
CA GLU A 68 -19.37 -16.77 -0.46
C GLU A 68 -19.17 -16.60 -1.97
N PHE A 69 -18.19 -15.80 -2.39
CA PHE A 69 -17.83 -15.66 -3.80
C PHE A 69 -17.43 -17.01 -4.42
N GLU A 70 -16.54 -17.77 -3.79
CA GLU A 70 -16.10 -19.08 -4.28
C GLU A 70 -17.28 -20.06 -4.41
N HIS A 71 -18.21 -20.04 -3.44
CA HIS A 71 -19.41 -20.87 -3.47
C HIS A 71 -20.30 -20.55 -4.68
N TRP A 72 -20.69 -19.29 -4.87
CA TRP A 72 -21.55 -18.90 -5.99
C TRP A 72 -20.86 -19.07 -7.35
N TYR A 73 -19.54 -18.85 -7.39
CA TYR A 73 -18.75 -19.09 -8.59
C TYR A 73 -18.78 -20.58 -8.99
N ASN A 74 -18.63 -21.49 -8.02
CA ASN A 74 -18.69 -22.93 -8.28
C ASN A 74 -20.08 -23.37 -8.75
N ILE A 75 -21.17 -22.84 -8.15
CA ILE A 75 -22.54 -23.12 -8.60
C ILE A 75 -22.73 -22.67 -10.06
N ARG A 76 -22.21 -21.49 -10.43
CA ARG A 76 -22.23 -21.03 -11.82
C ARG A 76 -21.47 -21.97 -12.76
N GLN A 77 -20.29 -22.45 -12.34
CA GLN A 77 -19.52 -23.41 -13.14
C GLN A 77 -20.26 -24.73 -13.34
N GLU A 78 -21.00 -25.18 -12.32
CA GLU A 78 -21.83 -26.38 -12.42
C GLU A 78 -23.05 -26.17 -13.33
N ALA A 79 -23.68 -25.00 -13.27
CA ALA A 79 -24.75 -24.62 -14.19
C ALA A 79 -24.31 -24.63 -15.68
N LEU A 80 -23.06 -24.25 -15.94
CA LEU A 80 -22.48 -24.25 -17.29
C LEU A 80 -22.19 -25.66 -17.84
N LYS A 81 -22.16 -26.68 -16.99
CA LYS A 81 -22.00 -28.09 -17.40
C LYS A 81 -23.31 -28.75 -17.82
N CYS A 82 -24.43 -28.03 -17.79
CA CYS A 82 -25.71 -28.56 -18.24
C CYS A 82 -25.66 -28.84 -19.75
N ASP A 83 -26.14 -30.02 -20.17
CA ASP A 83 -26.12 -30.46 -21.58
C ASP A 83 -26.90 -29.51 -22.50
N ASP A 84 -27.93 -28.86 -21.96
CA ASP A 84 -28.71 -27.85 -22.65
C ASP A 84 -28.04 -26.47 -22.54
N SER A 85 -27.43 -26.04 -23.64
CA SER A 85 -26.73 -24.76 -23.77
C SER A 85 -27.61 -23.54 -23.48
N GLU A 86 -28.88 -23.57 -23.89
CA GLU A 86 -29.78 -22.43 -23.69
C GLU A 86 -30.19 -22.33 -22.22
N LYS A 87 -30.49 -23.48 -21.60
CA LYS A 87 -30.74 -23.56 -20.16
C LYS A 87 -29.52 -23.17 -19.33
N ALA A 88 -28.33 -23.63 -19.70
CA ALA A 88 -27.06 -23.26 -19.04
C ALA A 88 -26.84 -21.74 -19.05
N LYS A 89 -27.13 -21.08 -20.18
CA LYS A 89 -27.01 -19.63 -20.32
C LYS A 89 -27.99 -18.86 -19.45
N LEU A 90 -29.25 -19.30 -19.39
CA LEU A 90 -30.27 -18.66 -18.55
C LEU A 90 -29.95 -18.83 -17.06
N LEU A 91 -29.53 -20.03 -16.67
CA LEU A 91 -29.23 -20.36 -15.28
C LEU A 91 -28.00 -19.60 -14.77
N SER A 92 -26.92 -19.53 -15.57
CA SER A 92 -25.75 -18.72 -15.26
C SER A 92 -26.09 -17.22 -15.17
N LYS A 93 -26.90 -16.68 -16.09
CA LYS A 93 -27.33 -15.27 -16.03
C LYS A 93 -28.14 -14.97 -14.76
N ASN A 94 -29.02 -15.86 -14.35
CA ASN A 94 -29.80 -15.70 -13.12
C ASN A 94 -28.90 -15.74 -11.87
N ILE A 95 -27.93 -16.65 -11.82
CA ILE A 95 -26.95 -16.72 -10.72
C ILE A 95 -26.12 -15.43 -10.66
N ASP A 96 -25.66 -14.95 -11.82
CA ASP A 96 -24.88 -13.72 -11.95
C ASP A 96 -25.66 -12.51 -11.42
N GLN A 97 -26.93 -12.36 -11.82
CA GLN A 97 -27.79 -11.25 -11.40
C GLN A 97 -28.24 -11.34 -9.94
N ALA A 98 -28.50 -12.54 -9.42
CA ALA A 98 -29.08 -12.70 -8.09
C ALA A 98 -28.03 -12.58 -6.97
N LYS A 99 -26.85 -13.18 -7.14
CA LYS A 99 -25.90 -13.34 -6.04
C LYS A 99 -24.44 -13.18 -6.42
N LEU A 100 -23.98 -13.72 -7.55
CA LEU A 100 -22.55 -13.73 -7.83
C LEU A 100 -21.99 -12.32 -8.06
N ASN A 101 -22.71 -11.42 -8.74
CA ASN A 101 -22.24 -10.05 -8.92
C ASN A 101 -22.12 -9.30 -7.59
N GLN A 102 -23.08 -9.48 -6.69
CA GLN A 102 -23.02 -8.85 -5.36
C GLN A 102 -21.84 -9.38 -4.55
N ALA A 103 -21.73 -10.72 -4.44
CA ALA A 103 -20.64 -11.36 -3.72
C ALA A 103 -19.26 -10.98 -4.30
N TYR A 104 -19.16 -10.84 -5.63
CA TYR A 104 -17.97 -10.37 -6.31
C TYR A 104 -17.61 -8.93 -5.89
N TRP A 105 -18.56 -7.99 -5.98
CA TRP A 105 -18.28 -6.58 -5.68
C TRP A 105 -17.96 -6.37 -4.20
N ASP A 106 -18.67 -7.04 -3.29
CA ASP A 106 -18.39 -6.96 -1.85
C ASP A 106 -16.99 -7.51 -1.52
N TYR A 107 -16.64 -8.69 -2.06
CA TYR A 107 -15.32 -9.29 -1.90
C TYR A 107 -14.21 -8.42 -2.50
N PHE A 108 -14.43 -7.90 -3.71
CA PHE A 108 -13.49 -7.06 -4.42
C PHE A 108 -13.23 -5.75 -3.69
N LEU A 109 -14.28 -5.03 -3.29
CA LEU A 109 -14.15 -3.74 -2.61
C LEU A 109 -13.47 -3.89 -1.25
N GLU A 110 -13.84 -4.90 -0.47
CA GLU A 110 -13.16 -5.19 0.81
C GLU A 110 -11.67 -5.48 0.58
N GLY A 111 -11.34 -6.34 -0.40
CA GLY A 111 -9.96 -6.64 -0.77
C GLY A 111 -9.18 -5.41 -1.25
N PHE A 112 -9.82 -4.55 -2.03
CA PHE A 112 -9.25 -3.29 -2.53
C PHE A 112 -8.95 -2.33 -1.37
N LEU A 113 -9.92 -2.09 -0.48
CA LEU A 113 -9.74 -1.20 0.68
C LEU A 113 -8.64 -1.71 1.62
N ILE A 114 -8.61 -3.01 1.90
CA ILE A 114 -7.53 -3.62 2.69
C ILE A 114 -6.19 -3.42 1.99
N SER A 115 -6.11 -3.57 0.66
CA SER A 115 -4.87 -3.33 -0.09
C SER A 115 -4.45 -1.86 -0.06
N LEU A 116 -5.39 -0.91 -0.10
CA LEU A 116 -5.05 0.51 0.03
C LEU A 116 -4.38 0.79 1.37
N VAL A 117 -4.93 0.27 2.47
CA VAL A 117 -4.41 0.53 3.81
C VAL A 117 -3.13 -0.26 4.11
N THR A 118 -3.02 -1.51 3.65
CA THR A 118 -1.90 -2.39 4.03
C THR A 118 -0.70 -2.33 3.10
N ARG A 119 -0.89 -1.81 1.88
CA ARG A 119 0.16 -1.73 0.86
C ARG A 119 0.37 -0.31 0.38
N LEU A 120 -0.66 0.33 -0.18
CA LEU A 120 -0.48 1.62 -0.83
C LEU A 120 -0.12 2.72 0.17
N LEU A 121 -0.87 2.83 1.28
CA LEU A 121 -0.66 3.86 2.28
C LEU A 121 0.76 3.78 2.90
N PRO A 122 1.25 2.63 3.38
CA PRO A 122 2.62 2.54 3.90
C PRO A 122 3.68 2.91 2.84
N VAL A 123 3.52 2.45 1.59
CA VAL A 123 4.47 2.80 0.52
C VAL A 123 4.50 4.31 0.30
N LEU A 124 3.35 4.95 0.20
CA LEU A 124 3.25 6.40 0.02
C LEU A 124 3.78 7.17 1.23
N SER A 125 3.54 6.69 2.45
CA SER A 125 4.07 7.31 3.67
C SER A 125 5.59 7.26 3.72
N PHE A 126 6.21 6.10 3.43
CA PHE A 126 7.66 6.00 3.38
C PHE A 126 8.26 6.79 2.21
N PHE A 127 7.56 6.85 1.06
CA PHE A 127 7.98 7.68 -0.07
C PHE A 127 7.99 9.17 0.31
N ALA A 128 6.92 9.66 0.95
CA ALA A 128 6.84 11.03 1.44
C ALA A 128 7.93 11.33 2.47
N TYR A 129 8.16 10.41 3.41
CA TYR A 129 9.25 10.52 4.38
C TYR A 129 10.62 10.62 3.71
N VAL A 130 10.95 9.72 2.78
CA VAL A 130 12.23 9.74 2.06
C VAL A 130 12.39 11.05 1.28
N ASN A 131 11.33 11.51 0.61
CA ASN A 131 11.36 12.75 -0.14
C ASN A 131 11.66 13.97 0.75
N GLU A 132 11.08 14.02 1.96
CA GLU A 132 11.30 15.13 2.89
C GLU A 132 12.64 15.02 3.63
N ALA A 133 13.00 13.82 4.11
CA ALA A 133 14.21 13.60 4.90
C ALA A 133 15.50 13.70 4.07
N TYR A 134 15.45 13.34 2.78
CA TYR A 134 16.62 13.30 1.89
C TYR A 134 16.56 14.34 0.76
N LYS A 135 15.88 15.47 0.98
CA LYS A 135 16.01 16.66 0.13
C LYS A 135 17.43 17.25 0.20
N PRO A 136 17.91 18.00 -0.81
CA PRO A 136 19.31 18.46 -0.90
C PRO A 136 19.82 19.18 0.35
N GLU A 137 18.98 20.01 0.98
CA GLU A 137 19.35 20.78 2.18
C GLU A 137 19.60 19.86 3.39
N ASN A 138 18.76 18.84 3.53
CA ASN A 138 18.90 17.83 4.58
C ASN A 138 20.06 16.88 4.29
N LEU A 139 20.28 16.52 3.02
CA LEU A 139 21.43 15.71 2.62
C LEU A 139 22.76 16.41 2.95
N MET A 140 22.85 17.71 2.73
CA MET A 140 24.03 18.49 3.13
C MET A 140 24.23 18.43 4.65
N THR A 141 23.16 18.58 5.43
CA THR A 141 23.20 18.54 6.89
C THR A 141 23.57 17.15 7.43
N LEU A 142 23.00 16.09 6.86
CA LEU A 142 23.14 14.71 7.34
C LEU A 142 24.39 14.01 6.83
N PHE A 143 24.85 14.34 5.62
CA PHE A 143 25.91 13.62 4.91
C PHE A 143 27.04 14.51 4.37
N GLY A 144 26.94 15.83 4.49
CA GLY A 144 27.93 16.78 3.97
C GLY A 144 27.96 16.88 2.44
N ARG A 145 26.89 16.44 1.75
CA ARG A 145 26.77 16.48 0.29
C ARG A 145 25.32 16.62 -0.13
N GLU A 146 25.06 17.31 -1.23
CA GLU A 146 23.69 17.56 -1.73
C GLU A 146 23.15 16.43 -2.62
N TYR A 147 23.97 15.43 -2.94
CA TYR A 147 23.62 14.38 -3.90
C TYR A 147 23.65 12.97 -3.30
N ILE A 148 22.73 12.13 -3.77
CA ILE A 148 22.71 10.70 -3.44
C ILE A 148 23.74 9.95 -4.30
N PHE A 149 23.70 10.18 -5.62
CA PHE A 149 24.66 9.68 -6.61
C PHE A 149 25.25 10.86 -7.39
N LYS A 150 26.59 10.96 -7.46
CA LYS A 150 27.29 11.83 -8.42
C LYS A 150 27.81 10.93 -9.52
N PHE A 151 27.11 10.92 -10.66
CA PHE A 151 27.68 10.33 -11.87
C PHE A 151 28.76 11.27 -12.38
N LYS A 152 30.00 10.80 -12.45
CA LYS A 152 31.07 11.55 -13.09
C LYS A 152 30.65 11.72 -14.55
N GLY A 153 30.47 12.96 -14.99
CA GLY A 153 30.15 13.24 -16.39
C GLY A 153 31.17 12.55 -17.29
N VAL A 154 30.73 12.13 -18.48
CA VAL A 154 31.55 11.44 -19.50
C VAL A 154 32.83 12.23 -19.87
N ASN A 155 32.95 13.50 -19.45
CA ASN A 155 34.08 14.39 -19.73
C ASN A 155 34.94 14.80 -18.51
N GLY A 156 34.88 14.09 -17.38
CA GLY A 156 36.05 13.99 -16.49
C GLY A 156 36.59 15.25 -15.79
N GLU A 157 35.81 16.31 -15.55
CA GLU A 157 36.25 17.43 -14.69
C GLU A 157 35.46 17.45 -13.37
N ALA A 158 36.21 17.57 -12.27
CA ALA A 158 35.80 17.22 -10.90
C ALA A 158 35.05 18.36 -10.18
#